data_AF-G8Z932-F1
#
_entry.id   AF-G8Z932-F1
#
_cell.length_a   1.000
_cell.length_b   1.000
_cell.length_c   1.000
_cell.angle_alpha   90.00
_cell.angle_beta   90.00
_cell.angle_gamma   90.00
#
_symmetry.space_group_name_H-M   'P 1'
#
loop_
_entity.id
_entity.type
_entity.pdbx_description
1 polymer ?
#
loop_
_entity_poly.entity_id
_entity_poly.type
_entity_poly.pdbx_seq_one_letter_code
_entity_poly.pdbx_strand_id
1 'polypeptide(L)'
;PLILRLAWHSAGTYDVNTKTGGPFGTIRHPAELAHGANNGLDIAVRLLEPIKEQFPVLSYADFYQLAGVVAVEVTGGPEIPFHPGREDKTEPPEEGRL
;
A
#
# COMPACT_ATOMS: atom_id res chain seq x y z
N PRO A 1 11.79 -0.70 -7.65
CA PRO A 1 10.87 -1.87 -7.77
C PRO A 1 10.06 -2.19 -6.50
N LEU A 2 10.69 -2.23 -5.32
CA LEU A 2 10.03 -2.66 -4.07
C LEU A 2 8.80 -1.79 -3.69
N ILE A 3 8.87 -0.48 -3.89
CA ILE A 3 7.77 0.45 -3.58
C ILE A 3 6.54 0.20 -4.47
N LEU A 4 6.74 -0.09 -5.76
CA LEU A 4 5.65 -0.46 -6.65
C LEU A 4 5.02 -1.79 -6.22
N ARG A 5 5.83 -2.77 -5.77
CA ARG A 5 5.31 -4.02 -5.19
C ARG A 5 4.46 -3.76 -3.94
N LEU A 6 4.88 -2.87 -3.05
CA LEU A 6 4.10 -2.50 -1.86
C LEU A 6 2.71 -1.97 -2.26
N ALA A 7 2.65 -1.03 -3.21
CA ALA A 7 1.38 -0.47 -3.68
C ALA A 7 0.48 -1.52 -4.34
N TRP A 8 1.07 -2.43 -5.14
CA TRP A 8 0.38 -3.56 -5.74
C TRP A 8 -0.22 -4.51 -4.69
N HIS A 9 0.60 -4.99 -3.75
CA HIS A 9 0.14 -5.93 -2.71
C HIS A 9 -0.91 -5.30 -1.80
N SER A 10 -0.82 -4.00 -1.53
CA SER A 10 -1.84 -3.28 -0.77
C SER A 10 -3.18 -3.25 -1.52
N ALA A 11 -3.18 -3.03 -2.84
CA ALA A 11 -4.40 -2.92 -3.63
C ALA A 11 -5.00 -4.29 -4.02
N GLY A 12 -4.15 -5.28 -4.29
CA GLY A 12 -4.53 -6.56 -4.88
C GLY A 12 -5.37 -7.48 -3.99
N THR A 13 -5.57 -7.13 -2.73
CA THR A 13 -6.37 -7.91 -1.77
C THR A 13 -7.88 -7.63 -1.84
N TYR A 14 -8.31 -6.69 -2.68
CA TYR A 14 -9.72 -6.30 -2.81
C TYR A 14 -10.58 -7.44 -3.37
N ASP A 15 -11.64 -7.80 -2.66
CA ASP A 15 -12.69 -8.68 -3.16
C ASP A 15 -13.96 -7.88 -3.45
N VAL A 16 -14.43 -7.95 -4.69
CA VAL A 16 -15.63 -7.24 -5.16
C VAL A 16 -16.92 -7.76 -4.50
N ASN A 17 -16.97 -9.04 -4.13
CA ASN A 17 -18.19 -9.65 -3.59
C ASN A 17 -18.43 -9.21 -2.15
N THR A 18 -17.38 -9.24 -1.33
CA THR A 18 -17.46 -8.85 0.10
C THR A 18 -17.10 -7.39 0.35
N LYS A 19 -16.52 -6.69 -0.63
CA LYS A 19 -15.99 -5.31 -0.52
C LYS A 19 -14.94 -5.15 0.59
N THR A 20 -14.19 -6.22 0.85
CA THR A 20 -13.10 -6.27 1.85
C THR A 20 -11.73 -6.23 1.20
N GLY A 21 -10.68 -5.93 1.97
CA GLY A 21 -9.33 -5.71 1.45
C GLY A 21 -9.22 -4.43 0.61
N GLY A 22 -8.18 -4.34 -0.21
CA GLY A 22 -7.90 -3.20 -1.07
C GLY A 22 -6.97 -2.15 -0.44
N PRO A 23 -6.72 -1.04 -1.16
CA PRO A 23 -5.64 -0.10 -0.86
C PRO A 23 -5.99 0.86 0.30
N PHE A 24 -6.25 0.32 1.49
CA PHE A 24 -6.73 1.07 2.66
C PHE A 24 -5.70 1.11 3.81
N GLY A 25 -4.41 1.13 3.45
CA GLY A 25 -3.31 1.31 4.39
C GLY A 25 -2.99 0.10 5.29
N THR A 26 -3.78 -0.97 5.23
CA THR A 26 -3.70 -2.11 6.17
C THR A 26 -2.39 -2.90 6.07
N ILE A 27 -1.70 -2.82 4.93
CA ILE A 27 -0.42 -3.50 4.69
C ILE A 27 0.70 -3.13 5.68
N ARG A 28 0.55 -2.04 6.44
CA ARG A 28 1.48 -1.66 7.52
C ARG A 28 1.32 -2.52 8.78
N HIS A 29 0.19 -3.21 8.94
CA HIS A 29 -0.11 -3.98 10.14
C HIS A 29 0.74 -5.26 10.18
N PRO A 30 1.28 -5.63 11.35
CA PRO A 30 2.09 -6.84 11.49
C PRO A 30 1.40 -8.12 10.99
N ALA A 31 0.08 -8.23 11.15
CA ALA A 31 -0.70 -9.36 10.66
C ALA A 31 -0.65 -9.49 9.13
N GLU A 32 -0.82 -8.39 8.39
CA GLU A 32 -0.77 -8.41 6.93
C GLU A 32 0.66 -8.55 6.40
N LEU A 33 1.65 -7.94 7.07
CA LEU A 33 3.07 -8.12 6.73
C LEU A 33 3.54 -9.57 6.93
N ALA A 34 2.91 -10.32 7.83
CA ALA A 34 3.22 -11.72 8.07
C ALA A 34 2.70 -12.67 6.98
N HIS A 35 1.82 -12.21 6.08
CA HIS A 35 1.36 -13.03 4.96
C HIS A 35 2.55 -13.45 4.08
N GLY A 36 2.59 -14.71 3.66
CA GLY A 36 3.71 -15.27 2.89
C GLY A 36 3.98 -14.50 1.60
N ALA A 37 2.92 -14.06 0.91
CA ALA A 37 3.01 -13.25 -0.30
C ALA A 37 3.67 -11.87 -0.05
N ASN A 38 3.63 -11.36 1.18
CA ASN A 38 4.13 -10.05 1.59
C ASN A 38 5.56 -10.08 2.15
N ASN A 39 6.23 -11.24 2.11
CA ASN A 39 7.60 -11.37 2.62
C ASN A 39 8.53 -10.28 2.02
N GLY A 40 9.23 -9.57 2.91
CA GLY A 40 10.13 -8.46 2.62
C GLY A 40 9.47 -7.08 2.44
N LEU A 41 8.14 -6.96 2.52
CA LEU A 41 7.46 -5.66 2.45
C LEU A 41 7.58 -4.84 3.74
N ASP A 42 7.96 -5.47 4.86
CA ASP A 42 8.33 -4.76 6.10
C ASP A 42 9.48 -3.77 5.86
N ILE A 43 10.41 -4.12 4.96
CA ILE A 43 11.51 -3.25 4.53
C ILE A 43 10.95 -2.00 3.84
N ALA A 44 9.96 -2.17 2.96
CA ALA A 44 9.34 -1.06 2.22
C ALA A 44 8.61 -0.11 3.16
N VAL A 45 7.82 -0.67 4.09
CA VAL A 45 7.11 0.09 5.13
C VAL A 45 8.11 0.90 5.96
N ARG A 46 9.16 0.25 6.48
CA ARG A 46 10.19 0.90 7.31
C ARG A 46 10.97 1.99 6.59
N LEU A 47 11.26 1.82 5.30
CA LEU A 47 11.94 2.84 4.49
C LEU A 47 11.08 4.08 4.27
N LEU A 48 9.77 3.90 4.16
CA LEU A 48 8.82 4.97 3.88
C LEU A 48 8.36 5.71 5.15
N GLU A 49 8.45 5.09 6.32
CA GLU A 49 7.96 5.64 7.59
C GLU A 49 8.48 7.05 7.92
N PRO A 50 9.80 7.34 7.83
CA PRO A 50 10.30 8.69 8.15
C PRO A 50 9.79 9.78 7.19
N ILE A 51 9.37 9.39 5.98
CA ILE A 51 8.72 10.30 5.03
C ILE A 51 7.25 10.45 5.41
N LYS A 52 6.56 9.36 5.75
CA LYS A 52 5.16 9.39 6.20
C LYS A 52 4.95 10.27 7.43
N GLU A 53 5.87 10.24 8.38
CA GLU A 53 5.83 11.05 9.61
C GLU A 53 5.81 12.57 9.32
N GLN A 54 6.40 13.01 8.20
CA GLN A 54 6.38 14.41 7.77
C GLN A 54 5.01 14.85 7.24
N PHE A 55 4.14 13.90 6.91
CA PHE A 55 2.79 14.14 6.35
C PHE A 55 1.71 13.47 7.20
N PRO A 56 1.44 13.97 8.43
CA PRO A 56 0.46 13.38 9.34
C PRO A 56 -0.98 13.49 8.81
N VAL A 57 -1.25 14.44 7.91
CA VAL A 57 -2.58 14.66 7.31
C VAL A 57 -2.94 13.59 6.26
N LEU A 58 -1.93 12.97 5.63
CA LEU A 58 -2.17 11.91 4.66
C LEU A 58 -2.47 10.59 5.36
N SER A 59 -3.47 9.86 4.88
CA SER A 59 -3.66 8.46 5.23
C SER A 59 -2.49 7.61 4.73
N TYR A 60 -2.23 6.48 5.38
CA TYR A 60 -1.27 5.50 4.87
C TYR A 60 -1.74 4.94 3.52
N ALA A 61 -3.05 4.77 3.35
CA ALA A 61 -3.70 4.35 2.12
C ALA A 61 -3.29 5.22 0.93
N ASP A 62 -3.48 6.54 1.01
CA ASP A 62 -3.09 7.43 -0.07
C ASP A 62 -1.57 7.52 -0.22
N PHE A 63 -0.85 7.55 0.90
CA PHE A 63 0.60 7.66 0.89
C PHE A 63 1.28 6.48 0.16
N TYR A 64 0.87 5.24 0.42
CA TYR A 64 1.44 4.07 -0.27
C TYR A 64 1.05 4.00 -1.74
N GLN A 65 -0.18 4.40 -2.09
CA GLN A 65 -0.59 4.43 -3.49
C GLN A 65 0.14 5.53 -4.28
N LEU A 66 0.35 6.71 -3.67
CA LEU A 66 1.17 7.76 -4.24
C LEU A 66 2.63 7.30 -4.41
N ALA A 67 3.20 6.60 -3.42
CA ALA A 67 4.54 6.04 -3.53
C ALA A 67 4.66 5.05 -4.70
N GLY A 68 3.61 4.25 -4.97
CA GLY A 68 3.52 3.38 -6.14
C GLY A 68 3.49 4.16 -7.47
N VAL A 69 2.68 5.21 -7.56
CA VAL A 69 2.61 6.10 -8.74
C VAL A 69 3.98 6.73 -9.02
N VAL A 70 4.62 7.32 -8.00
CA VAL A 70 5.94 7.93 -8.11
C VAL A 70 7.00 6.89 -8.48
N ALA A 71 6.90 5.65 -7.98
CA ALA A 71 7.83 4.59 -8.34
C ALA A 71 7.77 4.21 -9.82
N VAL A 72 6.61 4.32 -10.47
CA VAL A 72 6.48 4.14 -11.93
C VAL A 72 7.11 5.34 -12.65
N GLU A 73 6.69 6.55 -12.28
CA GLU A 73 7.13 7.80 -12.93
C GLU A 73 8.66 7.98 -12.88
N VAL A 74 9.27 7.82 -11.70
CA VAL A 74 10.72 8.02 -11.50
C VAL A 74 11.59 7.02 -12.26
N THR A 75 11.01 5.89 -12.69
CA THR A 75 11.71 4.89 -13.51
C THR A 75 11.48 5.08 -15.02
N GLY A 76 10.87 6.19 -15.43
CA GLY A 76 10.56 6.50 -16.83
C GLY A 76 9.27 5.86 -17.34
N GLY A 77 8.41 5.39 -16.44
CA GLY A 77 7.08 4.91 -16.78
C GLY A 77 6.10 6.05 -17.10
N PRO A 78 4.83 5.73 -17.42
CA PRO A 78 3.82 6.73 -17.68
C PRO A 78 3.45 7.52 -16.42
N GLU A 79 2.95 8.74 -16.61
CA GLU A 79 2.26 9.48 -15.57
C GLU A 79 0.91 8.81 -15.26
N ILE A 80 0.71 8.43 -13.99
CA ILE A 80 -0.54 7.81 -13.53
C ILE A 80 -1.33 8.85 -12.73
N PRO A 81 -2.56 9.20 -13.14
CA PRO A 81 -3.38 10.14 -12.40
C PRO A 81 -3.64 9.66 -10.95
N PHE A 82 -3.29 10.48 -9.98
CA PHE A 82 -3.53 10.20 -8.56
C PHE A 82 -4.68 11.04 -8.02
N HIS A 83 -5.63 10.39 -7.36
CA HIS A 83 -6.74 11.03 -6.66
C HIS A 83 -6.66 10.69 -5.17
N PRO A 84 -6.54 11.69 -4.27
CA PRO A 84 -6.54 11.49 -2.83
C PRO A 84 -7.98 11.25 -2.32
N GLY A 85 -8.08 10.79 -1.07
CA GLY A 85 -9.34 10.57 -0.35
C GLY A 85 -9.53 9.15 0.17
N ARG A 86 -8.50 8.28 0.12
CA ARG A 86 -8.61 6.96 0.74
C ARG A 86 -8.49 7.09 2.25
N GLU A 87 -9.38 6.44 2.96
CA GLU A 87 -9.32 6.32 4.41
C GLU A 87 -8.55 5.06 4.82
N ASP A 88 -7.82 5.14 5.93
CA ASP A 88 -7.17 3.97 6.52
C ASP A 88 -8.22 3.06 7.17
N LYS A 89 -8.15 1.76 6.88
CA LYS A 89 -8.90 0.73 7.60
C LYS A 89 -8.04 0.12 8.70
N THR A 90 -8.70 -0.42 9.73
CA THR A 90 -8.05 -1.08 10.87
C THR A 90 -7.82 -2.56 10.64
N GLU A 91 -8.78 -3.24 9.99
CA GLU A 91 -8.76 -4.68 9.81
C GLU A 91 -8.09 -5.06 8.47
N PRO A 92 -7.00 -5.83 8.51
CA PRO A 92 -6.42 -6.44 7.32
C PRO A 92 -7.36 -7.45 6.65
N PRO A 93 -7.22 -7.67 5.33
CA PRO A 93 -7.87 -8.79 4.65
C PRO A 93 -7.29 -10.12 5.10
N GLU A 94 -8.04 -11.21 4.88
CA GLU A 94 -7.51 -12.56 5.03
C GLU A 94 -6.35 -12.83 4.05
N GLU A 95 -5.40 -13.66 4.48
CA GLU A 95 -4.32 -14.17 3.63
C GLU A 95 -4.85 -15.01 2.45
N GLY A 96 -4.08 -15.08 1.36
CA GLY A 96 -4.37 -15.96 0.22
C GLY A 96 -5.10 -15.29 -0.95
N ARG A 97 -5.21 -13.96 -0.95
CA ARG A 97 -5.80 -13.17 -2.04
C ARG A 97 -4.81 -12.67 -3.10
N LEU A 98 -3.51 -12.91 -2.90
CA LEU A 98 -2.40 -12.45 -3.75
C LEU A 98 -1.68 -13.63 -4.41
#